data_AF-A0A6B2L101-F1
#
_entry.id   AF-A0A6B2L101-F1
#
_cell.length_a   1.000
_cell.length_b   1.000
_cell.length_c   1.000
_cell.angle_alpha   90.00
_cell.angle_beta   90.00
_cell.angle_gamma   90.00
#
_symmetry.space_group_name_H-M   'P 1'
#
loop_
_entity.id
_entity.type
_entity.pdbx_description
1 polymer ?
#
loop_
_entity_poly.entity_id
_entity_poly.type
_entity_poly.pdbx_seq_one_letter_code
_entity_poly.pdbx_strand_id
1 'polypeptide(L)'
;MFIFKGNNPDEKISLLKNKSTAQLMTSTKSTPKPELSVPPSLDASLTFLSQRISPTTGLDFSIDRSSKTCRTPRRNRDIESALRHFDEISMWAGKVVQYFHNVFAVPSGHGLATSAINSAGVFVPVLPFFERVSHEPRGDSKGLLVSLGKMRESGVLHIGDLYLFLQEHKRSLNAKIDSFGGLYSNDNYLINRTSARIVCTLSNAREISSNVRSGVDYIEHMLFEQLLTAIGKELKPLDFRNYMDYHYRILFNEAYAPRPFCYPIRRPDHDPEGLLSIEAIPNDGGLPHPIYTQVRYSSSGAPMKIPISAGTNITFRGERYVHGCILHSFSGDSGAKFQLTARARQFSVFLVLIGRIPSKDTFDPSHAFLVKNKDDIKIPLDFQTIPTPKQFKDAIESLSPEQQRFAKAYRGMQLSSTLFGIVVLQLKPQLEKLLRLPNDSLTKEIELTEQLFELFLEYQIPSDLLSFGGPAHVSGSERLNVVKSNTNKIMEMIKEEKRIQLEEERMKRMLELQRLEEERKR
;
A
#
# COMPACT_ATOMS: atom_id res chain seq x y z
N MET A 1 26.85 -8.73 -32.58
CA MET A 1 26.41 -9.83 -31.70
C MET A 1 27.41 -10.96 -31.82
N PHE A 2 27.94 -11.41 -30.69
CA PHE A 2 28.93 -12.48 -30.61
C PHE A 2 28.38 -13.61 -29.72
N ILE A 3 28.72 -14.86 -30.04
CA ILE A 3 28.57 -16.00 -29.14
C ILE A 3 29.96 -16.40 -28.68
N PHE A 4 30.11 -16.68 -27.38
CA PHE A 4 31.34 -17.17 -26.80
C PHE A 4 31.16 -18.62 -26.36
N LYS A 5 32.16 -19.46 -26.64
CA LYS A 5 32.19 -20.84 -26.14
C LYS A 5 32.88 -20.84 -24.77
N GLY A 6 32.09 -20.99 -23.70
CA GLY A 6 32.60 -20.90 -22.33
C GLY A 6 33.00 -19.48 -21.94
N ASN A 7 33.98 -19.36 -21.03
CA ASN A 7 34.43 -18.06 -20.51
C ASN A 7 35.64 -17.48 -21.27
N ASN A 8 36.07 -18.10 -22.36
CA ASN A 8 37.25 -17.64 -23.11
C ASN A 8 36.85 -16.53 -24.12
N PRO A 9 37.31 -15.28 -23.95
CA PRO A 9 36.98 -14.18 -24.86
C PRO A 9 37.58 -14.33 -26.28
N ASP A 10 38.56 -15.21 -26.45
CA ASP A 10 39.25 -15.43 -27.74
C ASP A 10 38.46 -16.35 -28.68
N GLU A 11 37.64 -17.26 -28.13
CA GLU A 11 36.77 -18.16 -28.91
C GLU A 11 35.40 -17.53 -29.19
N LYS A 12 35.40 -16.42 -29.95
CA LYS A 12 34.17 -15.69 -30.31
C LYS A 12 33.68 -16.01 -31.73
N ILE A 13 32.42 -16.40 -31.83
CA ILE A 13 31.70 -16.57 -33.09
C ILE A 13 30.90 -15.30 -33.36
N SER A 14 31.21 -14.60 -34.46
CA SER A 14 30.48 -13.40 -34.87
C SER A 14 29.19 -13.78 -35.58
N LEU A 15 28.05 -13.63 -34.90
CA LEU A 15 26.74 -13.87 -35.51
C LEU A 15 26.35 -12.77 -36.49
N LEU A 16 26.57 -11.52 -36.10
CA LEU A 16 26.09 -10.37 -36.85
C LEU A 16 26.91 -9.13 -36.51
N LYS A 17 27.32 -8.38 -37.55
CA LYS A 17 27.99 -7.09 -37.46
C LYS A 17 27.19 -6.08 -38.29
N ASN A 18 26.99 -4.89 -37.74
CA ASN A 18 26.32 -3.78 -38.42
C ASN A 18 27.04 -2.47 -38.08
N LYS A 19 27.17 -1.57 -39.07
CA LYS A 19 27.71 -0.22 -38.88
C LYS A 19 26.75 0.75 -39.57
N SER A 20 26.19 1.67 -38.80
CA SER A 20 25.21 2.67 -39.28
C SER A 20 25.74 4.07 -39.04
N THR A 21 25.33 5.03 -39.87
CA THR A 21 25.71 6.44 -39.77
C THR A 21 24.48 7.34 -39.78
N ALA A 22 24.59 8.51 -39.15
CA ALA A 22 23.57 9.55 -39.17
C ALA A 22 24.24 10.91 -39.28
N GLN A 23 23.70 11.75 -40.16
CA GLN A 23 24.10 13.15 -40.27
C GLN A 23 23.10 14.00 -39.50
N LEU A 24 23.59 14.78 -38.53
CA LEU A 24 22.80 15.70 -37.71
C LEU A 24 23.17 17.12 -38.09
N MET A 25 22.19 17.92 -38.52
CA MET A 25 22.39 19.36 -38.73
C MET A 25 21.96 20.13 -37.49
N THR A 26 22.86 20.95 -36.94
CA THR A 26 22.57 21.82 -35.80
C THR A 26 22.93 23.27 -36.10
N SER A 27 22.11 24.20 -35.59
CA SER A 27 22.36 25.64 -35.66
C SER A 27 23.35 26.14 -34.60
N THR A 28 23.73 25.29 -33.63
CA THR A 28 24.70 25.57 -32.57
C THR A 28 26.10 25.07 -32.92
N LYS A 29 27.15 25.79 -32.47
CA LYS A 29 28.56 25.40 -32.66
C LYS A 29 28.99 24.14 -31.89
N SER A 30 28.21 23.71 -30.90
CA SER A 30 28.43 22.45 -30.18
C SER A 30 27.72 21.29 -30.87
N THR A 31 28.43 20.17 -31.03
CA THR A 31 27.87 18.93 -31.57
C THR A 31 26.90 18.31 -30.54
N PRO A 32 25.66 17.95 -30.94
CA PRO A 32 24.64 17.47 -30.01
C PRO A 32 24.87 16.04 -29.53
N LYS A 33 25.70 15.27 -30.28
CA LYS A 33 26.06 13.87 -29.99
C LYS A 33 27.53 13.62 -30.33
N PRO A 34 28.19 12.66 -29.65
CA PRO A 34 29.57 12.29 -29.97
C PRO A 34 29.69 11.69 -31.37
N GLU A 35 30.84 11.93 -32.03
CA GLU A 35 31.15 11.45 -33.38
C GLU A 35 31.19 9.91 -33.48
N LEU A 36 31.60 9.24 -32.39
CA LEU A 36 31.56 7.80 -32.22
C LEU A 36 30.94 7.44 -30.88
N SER A 37 29.92 6.58 -30.89
CA SER A 37 29.32 6.02 -29.68
C SER A 37 29.40 4.50 -29.74
N VAL A 38 30.15 3.91 -28.81
CA VAL A 38 30.20 2.46 -28.60
C VAL A 38 29.48 2.17 -27.27
N PRO A 39 28.28 1.56 -27.29
CA PRO A 39 27.59 1.22 -26.06
C PRO A 39 28.34 0.13 -25.29
N PRO A 40 28.14 0.02 -23.96
CA PRO A 40 28.65 -1.10 -23.18
C PRO A 40 28.11 -2.43 -23.70
N SER A 41 28.87 -3.52 -23.54
CA SER A 41 28.41 -4.86 -23.90
C SER A 41 27.20 -5.26 -23.04
N LEU A 42 26.22 -5.89 -23.69
CA LEU A 42 25.06 -6.49 -23.04
C LEU A 42 25.16 -7.99 -23.20
N ASP A 43 25.45 -8.68 -22.10
CA ASP A 43 25.71 -10.12 -22.10
C ASP A 43 24.56 -10.88 -21.45
N ALA A 44 24.27 -12.07 -21.98
CA ALA A 44 23.30 -13.01 -21.44
C ALA A 44 23.85 -14.44 -21.56
N SER A 45 23.68 -15.23 -20.50
CA SER A 45 24.04 -16.65 -20.52
C SER A 45 23.02 -17.43 -21.35
N LEU A 46 23.50 -18.34 -22.20
CA LEU A 46 22.67 -19.34 -22.90
C LEU A 46 22.87 -20.74 -22.32
N THR A 47 23.61 -20.85 -21.19
CA THR A 47 24.04 -22.13 -20.61
C THR A 47 22.86 -23.02 -20.24
N PHE A 48 21.78 -22.44 -19.70
CA PHE A 48 20.60 -23.22 -19.32
C PHE A 48 19.93 -23.87 -20.54
N LEU A 49 19.77 -23.15 -21.66
CA LEU A 49 19.19 -23.71 -22.88
C LEU A 49 20.09 -24.76 -23.51
N SER A 50 21.40 -24.51 -23.57
CA SER A 50 22.35 -25.45 -24.18
C SER A 50 22.47 -26.77 -23.41
N GLN A 51 22.34 -26.75 -22.08
CA GLN A 51 22.31 -27.94 -21.24
C GLN A 51 21.09 -28.85 -21.48
N ARG A 52 20.04 -28.35 -22.14
CA ARG A 52 18.79 -29.08 -22.37
C ARG A 52 18.65 -29.63 -23.80
N ILE A 53 19.65 -29.39 -24.64
CA ILE A 53 19.74 -29.97 -25.98
C ILE A 53 20.41 -31.34 -25.86
N SER A 54 19.68 -32.40 -26.19
CA SER A 54 20.22 -33.75 -26.23
C SER A 54 21.21 -33.94 -27.39
N PRO A 55 22.10 -34.95 -27.35
CA PRO A 55 23.02 -35.26 -28.44
C PRO A 55 22.33 -35.55 -29.79
N THR A 56 21.06 -35.99 -29.74
CA THR A 56 20.21 -36.25 -30.90
C THR A 56 19.38 -35.03 -31.31
N THR A 57 19.71 -33.82 -30.84
CA THR A 57 19.00 -32.55 -31.09
C THR A 57 17.56 -32.46 -30.58
N GLY A 58 17.10 -33.44 -29.79
CA GLY A 58 15.85 -33.38 -29.04
C GLY A 58 15.96 -32.49 -27.80
N LEU A 59 14.86 -31.86 -27.39
CA LEU A 59 14.76 -31.08 -26.15
C LEU A 59 14.08 -31.92 -25.08
N ASP A 60 14.80 -32.26 -24.01
CA ASP A 60 14.25 -33.01 -22.87
C ASP A 60 14.18 -32.10 -21.63
N PHE A 61 12.96 -31.65 -21.33
CA PHE A 61 12.66 -30.97 -20.08
C PHE A 61 11.51 -31.69 -19.38
N SER A 62 11.79 -32.22 -18.19
CA SER A 62 10.81 -32.85 -17.32
C SER A 62 10.96 -32.30 -15.92
N ILE A 63 9.85 -32.22 -15.20
CA ILE A 63 9.80 -31.75 -13.81
C ILE A 63 9.68 -32.98 -12.92
N ASP A 64 10.57 -33.11 -11.95
CA ASP A 64 10.42 -34.13 -10.93
C ASP A 64 9.34 -33.71 -9.92
N ARG A 65 8.17 -34.36 -10.01
CA ARG A 65 7.05 -34.15 -9.08
C ARG A 65 7.18 -34.96 -7.79
N SER A 66 8.12 -35.90 -7.72
CA SER A 66 8.30 -36.78 -6.55
C SER A 66 9.19 -36.15 -5.46
N SER A 67 9.91 -35.08 -5.79
CA SER A 67 10.76 -34.38 -4.84
C SER A 67 9.96 -33.76 -3.69
N LYS A 68 10.47 -33.91 -2.45
CA LYS A 68 9.91 -33.29 -1.24
C LYS A 68 9.84 -31.76 -1.29
N THR A 69 10.63 -31.13 -2.16
CA THR A 69 10.62 -29.67 -2.35
C THR A 69 9.56 -29.22 -3.35
N CYS A 70 8.93 -30.13 -4.09
CA CYS A 70 7.85 -29.83 -5.03
C CYS A 70 6.54 -29.65 -4.25
N ARG A 71 6.06 -28.40 -4.13
CA ARG A 71 4.76 -28.12 -3.52
C ARG A 71 3.64 -28.21 -4.53
N THR A 72 3.88 -27.64 -5.71
CA THR A 72 2.97 -27.66 -6.85
C THR A 72 3.81 -27.66 -8.14
N PRO A 73 3.23 -28.01 -9.31
CA PRO A 73 3.97 -27.96 -10.58
C PRO A 73 4.62 -26.60 -10.84
N ARG A 74 3.99 -25.50 -10.43
CA ARG A 74 4.57 -24.15 -10.53
C ARG A 74 5.61 -23.85 -9.44
N ARG A 75 5.40 -24.34 -8.20
CA ARG A 75 6.29 -24.15 -7.04
C ARG A 75 7.25 -25.33 -6.91
N ASN A 76 8.12 -25.45 -7.92
CA ASN A 76 9.16 -26.46 -8.04
C ASN A 76 10.48 -25.78 -8.45
N ARG A 77 11.62 -26.24 -7.91
CA ARG A 77 12.95 -25.67 -8.16
C ARG A 77 13.33 -25.65 -9.65
N ASP A 78 12.93 -26.68 -10.40
CA ASP A 78 13.24 -26.80 -11.83
C ASP A 78 12.49 -25.75 -12.65
N ILE A 79 11.22 -25.51 -12.32
CA ILE A 79 10.40 -24.46 -12.93
C ILE A 79 10.87 -23.07 -12.50
N GLU A 80 11.20 -22.86 -11.23
CA GLU A 80 11.75 -21.59 -10.75
C GLU A 80 13.07 -21.25 -11.46
N SER A 81 13.95 -22.24 -11.63
CA SER A 81 15.19 -22.06 -12.40
C SER A 81 14.92 -21.75 -13.88
N ALA A 82 13.95 -22.44 -14.50
CA ALA A 82 13.59 -22.19 -15.89
C ALA A 82 13.01 -20.78 -16.08
N LEU A 83 12.05 -20.37 -15.25
CA LEU A 83 11.41 -19.06 -15.33
C LEU A 83 12.41 -17.93 -15.04
N ARG A 84 13.32 -18.12 -14.08
CA ARG A 84 14.40 -17.16 -13.82
C ARG A 84 15.27 -16.96 -15.07
N HIS A 85 15.60 -18.04 -15.76
CA HIS A 85 16.38 -17.94 -17.00
C HIS A 85 15.61 -17.22 -18.13
N PHE A 86 14.33 -17.54 -18.32
CA PHE A 86 13.47 -16.85 -19.29
C PHE A 86 13.30 -15.36 -18.96
N ASP A 87 13.27 -15.00 -17.67
CA ASP A 87 13.27 -13.60 -17.22
C ASP A 87 14.61 -12.91 -17.53
N GLU A 88 15.74 -13.56 -17.26
CA GLU A 88 17.08 -13.03 -17.57
C GLU A 88 17.22 -12.74 -19.07
N ILE A 89 16.80 -13.66 -19.94
CA ILE A 89 16.76 -13.46 -21.40
C ILE A 89 15.79 -12.33 -21.77
N SER A 90 14.60 -12.30 -21.19
CA SER A 90 13.58 -11.28 -21.49
C SER A 90 14.04 -9.88 -21.09
N MET A 91 14.70 -9.74 -19.92
CA MET A 91 15.30 -8.50 -19.45
C MET A 91 16.44 -8.04 -20.36
N TRP A 92 17.33 -8.96 -20.73
CA TRP A 92 18.42 -8.65 -21.68
C TRP A 92 17.87 -8.20 -23.04
N ALA A 93 16.91 -8.94 -23.60
CA ALA A 93 16.23 -8.60 -24.84
C ALA A 93 15.56 -7.22 -24.75
N GLY A 94 14.92 -6.91 -23.61
CA GLY A 94 14.33 -5.61 -23.33
C GLY A 94 15.35 -4.47 -23.36
N LYS A 95 16.53 -4.65 -22.74
CA LYS A 95 17.62 -3.66 -22.77
C LYS A 95 18.14 -3.41 -24.20
N VAL A 96 18.31 -4.48 -24.98
CA VAL A 96 18.76 -4.36 -26.38
C VAL A 96 17.70 -3.65 -27.24
N VAL A 97 16.43 -4.02 -27.11
CA VAL A 97 15.32 -3.38 -27.82
C VAL A 97 15.21 -1.90 -27.44
N GLN A 98 15.30 -1.56 -26.16
CA GLN A 98 15.30 -0.17 -25.69
C GLN A 98 16.48 0.63 -26.24
N TYR A 99 17.67 0.03 -26.30
CA TYR A 99 18.83 0.65 -26.95
C TYR A 99 18.54 1.01 -28.41
N PHE A 100 17.98 0.09 -29.20
CA PHE A 100 17.63 0.37 -30.59
C PHE A 100 16.51 1.41 -30.73
N HIS A 101 15.50 1.41 -29.86
CA HIS A 101 14.49 2.48 -29.87
C HIS A 101 15.10 3.86 -29.61
N ASN A 102 16.07 3.97 -28.71
CA ASN A 102 16.79 5.23 -28.46
C ASN A 102 17.63 5.65 -29.68
N VAL A 103 18.17 4.69 -30.43
CA VAL A 103 18.88 4.95 -31.69
C VAL A 103 17.91 5.39 -32.79
N PHE A 104 16.73 4.75 -32.89
CA PHE A 104 15.69 5.11 -33.87
C PHE A 104 15.06 6.48 -33.61
N ALA A 105 15.09 6.95 -32.35
CA ALA A 105 14.63 8.29 -31.99
C ALA A 105 15.55 9.42 -32.46
N VAL A 106 16.73 9.11 -33.02
CA VAL A 106 17.67 10.13 -33.52
C VAL A 106 17.19 10.66 -34.87
N PRO A 107 16.86 11.97 -34.96
CA PRO A 107 16.38 12.58 -36.21
C PRO A 107 17.49 12.49 -37.26
N SER A 108 17.27 11.70 -38.30
CA SER A 108 18.32 11.38 -39.27
C SER A 108 17.87 11.67 -40.72
N GLY A 109 16.87 12.55 -40.89
CA GLY A 109 16.48 13.10 -42.19
C GLY A 109 15.60 12.19 -43.07
N HIS A 110 15.08 11.08 -42.55
CA HIS A 110 14.27 10.12 -43.30
C HIS A 110 13.06 9.66 -42.47
N GLY A 111 11.85 9.79 -43.04
CA GLY A 111 10.57 9.49 -42.40
C GLY A 111 10.22 8.00 -42.37
N LEU A 112 11.16 7.15 -41.93
CA LEU A 112 10.95 5.71 -41.86
C LEU A 112 9.99 5.34 -40.73
N ALA A 113 9.05 4.42 -41.01
CA ALA A 113 8.05 3.98 -40.04
C ALA A 113 8.70 3.14 -38.93
N THR A 114 9.02 3.75 -37.79
CA THR A 114 9.56 3.06 -36.60
C THR A 114 8.52 2.19 -35.89
N SER A 115 7.24 2.55 -36.01
CA SER A 115 6.11 1.81 -35.42
C SER A 115 5.92 0.41 -36.01
N ALA A 116 6.39 0.17 -37.24
CA ALA A 116 6.32 -1.12 -37.91
C ALA A 116 7.30 -2.16 -37.35
N ILE A 117 8.33 -1.73 -36.61
CA ILE A 117 9.38 -2.57 -36.03
C ILE A 117 8.89 -3.14 -34.69
N ASN A 118 8.03 -4.15 -34.76
CA ASN A 118 7.48 -4.87 -33.62
C ASN A 118 7.36 -6.37 -33.92
N SER A 119 7.01 -7.16 -32.90
CA SER A 119 6.71 -8.60 -33.01
C SER A 119 5.24 -8.89 -33.35
N ALA A 120 4.40 -7.87 -33.54
CA ALA A 120 2.98 -8.06 -33.82
C ALA A 120 2.77 -8.83 -35.14
N GLY A 121 1.95 -9.87 -35.08
CA GLY A 121 1.68 -10.78 -36.19
C GLY A 121 2.66 -11.97 -36.31
N VAL A 122 3.66 -12.06 -35.44
CA VAL A 122 4.49 -13.27 -35.32
C VAL A 122 3.76 -14.29 -34.45
N PHE A 123 3.65 -15.52 -34.92
CA PHE A 123 3.00 -16.61 -34.18
C PHE A 123 3.84 -17.02 -32.97
N VAL A 124 3.24 -17.12 -31.78
CA VAL A 124 3.94 -17.58 -30.56
C VAL A 124 3.63 -19.07 -30.34
N PRO A 125 4.62 -19.98 -30.42
CA PRO A 125 4.37 -21.42 -30.37
C PRO A 125 4.19 -21.98 -28.95
N VAL A 126 3.80 -21.15 -27.97
CA VAL A 126 3.69 -21.54 -26.56
C VAL A 126 2.22 -21.78 -26.23
N LEU A 127 1.85 -23.04 -26.00
CA LEU A 127 0.52 -23.44 -25.55
C LEU A 127 0.59 -24.36 -24.32
N PRO A 128 -0.36 -24.24 -23.38
CA PRO A 128 -0.31 -24.97 -22.11
C PRO A 128 -0.65 -26.47 -22.22
N PHE A 129 -1.29 -26.94 -23.31
CA PHE A 129 -1.75 -28.33 -23.42
C PHE A 129 -1.37 -28.98 -24.76
N PHE A 130 -0.50 -29.97 -24.67
CA PHE A 130 -0.29 -30.98 -25.71
C PHE A 130 -0.49 -32.36 -25.09
N GLU A 131 -1.27 -33.20 -25.75
CA GLU A 131 -1.48 -34.58 -25.32
C GLU A 131 -0.54 -35.52 -26.07
N ARG A 132 0.15 -36.41 -25.34
CA ARG A 132 0.72 -37.62 -25.95
C ARG A 132 -0.44 -38.59 -26.10
N VAL A 133 -0.86 -38.92 -27.33
CA VAL A 133 -1.92 -39.93 -27.54
C VAL A 133 -1.51 -41.18 -26.77
N SER A 134 -2.27 -41.49 -25.72
CA SER A 134 -2.18 -42.78 -25.06
C SER A 134 -2.94 -43.77 -25.94
N HIS A 135 -2.21 -44.70 -26.55
CA HIS A 135 -2.82 -45.82 -27.27
C HIS A 135 -3.44 -46.87 -26.34
N GLU A 136 -3.47 -46.61 -25.02
CA GLU A 136 -4.15 -47.50 -24.11
C GLU A 136 -5.67 -47.32 -24.24
N PRO A 137 -6.41 -48.39 -24.57
CA PRO A 137 -7.86 -48.34 -24.50
C PRO A 137 -8.21 -48.14 -23.03
N ARG A 138 -8.64 -46.92 -22.67
CA ARG A 138 -9.36 -46.73 -21.42
C ARG A 138 -10.58 -47.63 -21.49
N GLY A 139 -10.56 -48.72 -20.73
CA GLY A 139 -11.66 -49.65 -20.63
C GLY A 139 -12.91 -48.88 -20.22
N ASP A 140 -13.81 -48.70 -21.16
CA ASP A 140 -15.13 -48.19 -20.85
C ASP A 140 -15.80 -49.21 -19.92
N SER A 141 -16.25 -48.69 -18.79
CA SER A 141 -17.10 -49.41 -17.88
C SER A 141 -18.34 -49.86 -18.64
N LYS A 142 -18.56 -51.17 -18.65
CA LYS A 142 -19.72 -51.91 -19.17
C LYS A 142 -19.69 -52.15 -20.69
N GLY A 143 -19.61 -53.45 -21.00
CA GLY A 143 -19.46 -53.96 -22.35
C GLY A 143 -20.50 -53.46 -23.34
N LEU A 144 -20.01 -53.00 -24.49
CA LEU A 144 -20.65 -53.19 -25.77
C LEU A 144 -19.57 -53.18 -26.86
N LEU A 145 -19.45 -54.30 -27.57
CA LEU A 145 -18.61 -54.47 -28.75
C LEU A 145 -19.26 -53.76 -29.93
N VAL A 146 -18.81 -52.56 -30.32
CA VAL A 146 -19.11 -51.97 -31.65
C VAL A 146 -17.95 -51.14 -32.21
N SER A 147 -17.39 -51.67 -33.31
CA SER A 147 -16.82 -51.04 -34.51
C SER A 147 -15.59 -50.12 -34.47
N LEU A 148 -14.59 -50.52 -35.27
CA LEU A 148 -13.62 -49.64 -35.91
C LEU A 148 -14.33 -48.47 -36.62
N GLY A 149 -13.99 -47.23 -36.26
CA GLY A 149 -14.41 -46.05 -37.03
C GLY A 149 -14.39 -44.76 -36.24
N LYS A 150 -13.46 -43.86 -36.61
CA LYS A 150 -13.21 -42.49 -36.14
C LYS A 150 -12.57 -42.37 -34.75
N MET A 151 -11.27 -42.04 -34.75
CA MET A 151 -10.62 -41.41 -33.60
C MET A 151 -11.50 -40.25 -33.14
N ARG A 152 -11.89 -40.24 -31.86
CA ARG A 152 -12.47 -39.05 -31.25
C ARG A 152 -11.47 -37.91 -31.44
N GLU A 153 -11.88 -36.83 -32.09
CA GLU A 153 -11.12 -35.58 -32.11
C GLU A 153 -10.93 -35.16 -30.65
N SER A 154 -9.71 -35.34 -30.11
CA SER A 154 -9.37 -34.74 -28.83
C SER A 154 -9.51 -33.23 -29.01
N GLY A 155 -10.21 -32.54 -28.10
CA GLY A 155 -10.24 -31.08 -28.08
C GLY A 155 -8.89 -30.44 -27.71
N VAL A 156 -7.85 -31.26 -27.56
CA VAL A 156 -6.48 -30.89 -27.18
C VAL A 156 -5.53 -31.22 -28.33
N LEU A 157 -4.54 -30.36 -28.55
CA LEU A 157 -3.53 -30.52 -29.60
C LEU A 157 -2.62 -31.72 -29.30
N HIS A 158 -2.19 -32.42 -30.35
CA HIS A 158 -1.32 -33.58 -30.20
C HIS A 158 0.14 -33.16 -30.12
N ILE A 159 0.96 -33.86 -29.32
CA ILE A 159 2.41 -33.57 -29.21
C ILE A 159 3.13 -33.68 -30.57
N GLY A 160 2.60 -34.47 -31.50
CA GLY A 160 3.14 -34.60 -32.86
C GLY A 160 3.04 -33.32 -33.68
N ASP A 161 2.12 -32.41 -33.31
CA ASP A 161 1.91 -31.13 -34.00
C ASP A 161 2.94 -30.07 -33.58
N LEU A 162 3.78 -30.36 -32.57
CA LEU A 162 4.78 -29.42 -32.06
C LEU A 162 5.74 -28.96 -33.17
N TYR A 163 6.08 -29.85 -34.11
CA TYR A 163 6.89 -29.49 -35.26
C TYR A 163 6.15 -28.52 -36.21
N LEU A 164 4.85 -28.68 -36.43
CA LEU A 164 4.04 -27.76 -37.24
C LEU A 164 3.99 -26.36 -36.62
N PHE A 165 3.89 -26.27 -35.29
CA PHE A 165 3.90 -25.00 -34.56
C PHE A 165 5.24 -24.28 -34.68
N LEU A 166 6.35 -25.01 -34.59
CA LEU A 166 7.69 -24.46 -34.83
C LEU A 166 7.87 -24.03 -36.28
N GLN A 167 7.30 -24.77 -37.24
CA GLN A 167 7.30 -24.37 -38.65
C GLN A 167 6.50 -23.09 -38.88
N GLU A 168 5.31 -22.95 -38.28
CA GLU A 168 4.48 -21.74 -38.39
C GLU A 168 5.10 -20.54 -37.69
N HIS A 169 5.75 -20.73 -36.54
CA HIS A 169 6.56 -19.69 -35.90
C HIS A 169 7.69 -19.22 -36.82
N LYS A 170 8.45 -20.16 -37.39
CA LYS A 170 9.52 -19.84 -38.34
C LYS A 170 8.98 -19.13 -39.59
N ARG A 171 7.85 -19.59 -40.15
CA ARG A 171 7.21 -19.01 -41.34
C ARG A 171 6.75 -17.58 -41.06
N SER A 172 6.02 -17.35 -39.97
CA SER A 172 5.51 -16.03 -39.59
C SER A 172 6.63 -15.04 -39.22
N LEU A 173 7.66 -15.49 -38.50
CA LEU A 173 8.83 -14.67 -38.17
C LEU A 173 9.61 -14.28 -39.44
N ASN A 174 9.87 -15.23 -40.34
CA ASN A 174 10.54 -14.93 -41.61
C ASN A 174 9.71 -13.99 -42.48
N ALA A 175 8.40 -14.23 -42.62
CA ALA A 175 7.51 -13.34 -43.37
C ALA A 175 7.54 -11.89 -42.82
N LYS A 176 7.57 -11.73 -41.49
CA LYS A 176 7.73 -10.41 -40.87
C LYS A 176 9.10 -9.80 -41.15
N ILE A 177 10.18 -10.57 -41.03
CA ILE A 177 11.55 -10.09 -41.33
C ILE A 177 11.69 -9.72 -42.81
N ASP A 178 11.04 -10.44 -43.72
CA ASP A 178 11.09 -10.17 -45.17
C ASP A 178 10.27 -8.93 -45.53
N SER A 179 9.16 -8.66 -44.82
CA SER A 179 8.39 -7.41 -44.99
C SER A 179 9.22 -6.14 -44.77
N PHE A 180 10.27 -6.23 -43.94
CA PHE A 180 11.21 -5.13 -43.70
C PHE A 180 12.11 -4.81 -44.89
N GLY A 181 12.30 -5.77 -45.82
CA GLY A 181 13.17 -5.60 -46.97
C GLY A 181 12.73 -4.49 -47.92
N GLY A 182 11.41 -4.26 -48.05
CA GLY A 182 10.87 -3.15 -48.86
C GLY A 182 10.84 -1.80 -48.15
N LEU A 183 10.87 -1.79 -46.81
CA LEU A 183 10.75 -0.58 -45.98
C LEU A 183 12.11 0.01 -45.59
N TYR A 184 13.13 -0.83 -45.42
CA TYR A 184 14.46 -0.42 -44.91
C TYR A 184 15.59 -0.88 -45.84
N SER A 185 15.57 -0.40 -47.08
CA SER A 185 16.48 -0.85 -48.14
C SER A 185 17.91 -0.29 -48.05
N ASN A 186 18.14 0.76 -47.25
CA ASN A 186 19.46 1.39 -47.12
C ASN A 186 20.15 0.96 -45.82
N ASP A 187 21.22 0.18 -45.95
CA ASP A 187 21.97 -0.37 -44.81
C ASP A 187 22.76 0.69 -44.02
N ASN A 188 23.06 1.83 -44.63
CA ASN A 188 23.86 2.88 -44.00
C ASN A 188 23.07 3.68 -42.94
N TYR A 189 21.74 3.63 -42.98
CA TYR A 189 20.90 4.33 -42.03
C TYR A 189 20.90 3.68 -40.63
N LEU A 190 20.55 4.48 -39.61
CA LEU A 190 20.37 3.99 -38.24
C LEU A 190 19.23 2.96 -38.15
N ILE A 191 18.17 3.19 -38.92
CA ILE A 191 17.08 2.25 -39.11
C ILE A 191 17.38 1.48 -40.40
N ASN A 192 17.79 0.23 -40.27
CA ASN A 192 18.09 -0.64 -41.40
C ASN A 192 17.48 -2.04 -41.20
N ARG A 193 17.50 -2.87 -42.24
CA ARG A 193 16.93 -4.23 -42.19
C ARG A 193 17.50 -5.05 -41.02
N THR A 194 18.78 -4.87 -40.75
CA THR A 194 19.49 -5.61 -39.70
C THR A 194 19.04 -5.20 -38.29
N SER A 195 18.92 -3.90 -38.01
CA SER A 195 18.43 -3.40 -36.71
C SER A 195 16.95 -3.75 -36.52
N ALA A 196 16.12 -3.63 -37.56
CA ALA A 196 14.71 -4.03 -37.52
C ALA A 196 14.54 -5.54 -37.25
N ARG A 197 15.35 -6.40 -37.89
CA ARG A 197 15.37 -7.85 -37.65
C ARG A 197 15.69 -8.18 -36.20
N ILE A 198 16.72 -7.55 -35.61
CA ILE A 198 17.11 -7.78 -34.22
C ILE A 198 15.95 -7.40 -33.28
N VAL A 199 15.40 -6.19 -33.44
CA VAL A 199 14.33 -5.70 -32.56
C VAL A 199 13.09 -6.58 -32.65
N CYS A 200 12.67 -6.99 -33.85
CA CYS A 200 11.55 -7.89 -34.04
C CYS A 200 11.78 -9.26 -33.39
N THR A 201 12.96 -9.86 -33.62
CA THR A 201 13.30 -11.19 -33.07
C THR A 201 13.37 -11.16 -31.54
N LEU A 202 14.01 -10.15 -30.97
CA LEU A 202 14.13 -10.00 -29.51
C LEU A 202 12.81 -9.62 -28.85
N SER A 203 11.96 -8.86 -29.53
CA SER A 203 10.59 -8.58 -29.03
C SER A 203 9.76 -9.86 -28.99
N ASN A 204 9.84 -10.71 -30.02
CA ASN A 204 9.16 -12.00 -30.02
C ASN A 204 9.74 -12.96 -28.97
N ALA A 205 11.05 -12.94 -28.72
CA ALA A 205 11.66 -13.71 -27.63
C ALA A 205 11.08 -13.31 -26.24
N ARG A 206 10.80 -12.03 -26.02
CA ARG A 206 10.13 -11.55 -24.80
C ARG A 206 8.70 -12.05 -24.70
N GLU A 207 7.96 -12.04 -25.80
CA GLU A 207 6.61 -12.59 -25.87
C GLU A 207 6.61 -14.08 -25.54
N ILE A 208 7.55 -14.86 -26.08
CA ILE A 208 7.71 -16.29 -25.75
C ILE A 208 7.93 -16.47 -24.25
N SER A 209 8.89 -15.75 -23.64
CA SER A 209 9.15 -15.82 -22.20
C SER A 209 7.91 -15.48 -21.35
N SER A 210 7.15 -14.46 -21.75
CA SER A 210 5.93 -14.05 -21.04
C SER A 210 4.81 -15.08 -21.17
N ASN A 211 4.64 -15.69 -22.34
CA ASN A 211 3.64 -16.74 -22.56
C ASN A 211 4.02 -18.04 -21.84
N VAL A 212 5.30 -18.39 -21.73
CA VAL A 212 5.76 -19.54 -20.93
C VAL A 212 5.37 -19.34 -19.47
N ARG A 213 5.67 -18.18 -18.89
CA ARG A 213 5.27 -17.86 -17.50
C ARG A 213 3.75 -17.96 -17.32
N SER A 214 3.00 -17.31 -18.20
CA SER A 214 1.53 -17.30 -18.15
C SER A 214 0.94 -18.70 -18.28
N GLY A 215 1.53 -19.55 -19.14
CA GLY A 215 1.12 -20.94 -19.30
C GLY A 215 1.34 -21.79 -18.04
N VAL A 216 2.49 -21.64 -17.38
CA VAL A 216 2.74 -22.36 -16.12
C VAL A 216 1.85 -21.83 -14.99
N ASP A 217 1.63 -20.51 -14.91
CA ASP A 217 0.72 -19.91 -13.93
C ASP A 217 -0.74 -20.33 -14.17
N TYR A 218 -1.16 -20.49 -15.43
CA TYR A 218 -2.47 -21.01 -15.79
C TYR A 218 -2.67 -22.46 -15.33
N ILE A 219 -1.67 -23.33 -15.50
CA ILE A 219 -1.74 -24.71 -15.01
C ILE A 219 -1.93 -24.74 -13.49
N GLU A 220 -1.21 -23.88 -12.76
CA GLU A 220 -1.38 -23.76 -11.30
C GLU A 220 -2.80 -23.32 -10.93
N HIS A 221 -3.32 -22.30 -11.60
CA HIS A 221 -4.67 -21.80 -11.36
C HIS A 221 -5.72 -22.87 -11.66
N MET A 222 -5.59 -23.60 -12.77
CA MET A 222 -6.48 -24.71 -13.11
C MET A 222 -6.46 -25.81 -12.03
N LEU A 223 -5.29 -26.18 -11.53
CA LEU A 223 -5.17 -27.17 -10.45
C LEU A 223 -5.76 -26.66 -9.13
N PHE A 224 -5.61 -25.38 -8.84
CA PHE A 224 -6.22 -24.73 -7.69
C PHE A 224 -7.75 -24.76 -7.76
N GLU A 225 -8.34 -24.43 -8.91
CA GLU A 225 -9.79 -24.47 -9.13
C GLU A 225 -10.36 -25.90 -9.02
N GLN A 226 -9.63 -26.90 -9.53
CA GLN A 226 -10.00 -28.31 -9.36
C GLN A 226 -10.00 -28.71 -7.89
N LEU A 227 -8.99 -28.27 -7.13
CA LEU A 227 -8.92 -28.51 -5.68
C LEU A 227 -10.05 -27.79 -4.93
N LEU A 228 -10.34 -26.54 -5.30
CA LEU A 228 -11.43 -25.74 -4.74
C LEU A 228 -12.78 -26.41 -4.99
N THR A 229 -13.00 -26.94 -6.19
CA THR A 229 -14.22 -27.68 -6.55
C THR A 229 -14.35 -28.98 -5.76
N ALA A 230 -13.23 -29.68 -5.52
CA ALA A 230 -13.22 -30.93 -4.76
C ALA A 230 -13.45 -30.73 -3.25
N ILE A 231 -12.91 -29.66 -2.66
CA ILE A 231 -13.03 -29.36 -1.22
C ILE A 231 -14.31 -28.57 -0.92
N GLY A 232 -14.70 -27.65 -1.80
CA GLY A 232 -15.97 -26.90 -1.77
C GLY A 232 -15.87 -25.43 -1.36
N LYS A 233 -14.87 -25.00 -0.57
CA LYS A 233 -14.74 -23.59 -0.14
C LYS A 233 -13.30 -23.20 0.23
N GLU A 234 -12.88 -22.01 -0.20
CA GLU A 234 -11.67 -21.33 0.28
C GLU A 234 -11.97 -20.55 1.57
N LEU A 235 -11.13 -20.73 2.60
CA LEU A 235 -11.23 -19.98 3.85
C LEU A 235 -10.68 -18.57 3.69
N LYS A 236 -11.57 -17.58 3.78
CA LYS A 236 -11.20 -16.16 3.72
C LYS A 236 -10.98 -15.57 5.12
N PRO A 237 -10.28 -14.41 5.25
CA PRO A 237 -10.15 -13.72 6.52
C PRO A 237 -11.48 -13.42 7.22
N LEU A 238 -12.54 -13.14 6.44
CA LEU A 238 -13.88 -12.93 6.95
C LEU A 238 -14.48 -14.20 7.57
N ASP A 239 -14.29 -15.36 6.94
CA ASP A 239 -14.76 -16.64 7.48
C ASP A 239 -14.09 -16.93 8.83
N PHE A 240 -12.79 -16.66 8.92
CA PHE A 240 -12.05 -16.82 10.17
C PHE A 240 -12.54 -15.86 11.26
N ARG A 241 -12.83 -14.59 10.94
CA ARG A 241 -13.41 -13.64 11.89
C ARG A 241 -14.75 -14.14 12.43
N ASN A 242 -15.66 -14.53 11.55
CA ASN A 242 -16.97 -15.06 11.93
C ASN A 242 -16.85 -16.30 12.81
N TYR A 243 -15.90 -17.18 12.48
CA TYR A 243 -15.57 -18.35 13.29
C TYR A 243 -15.11 -17.96 14.70
N MET A 244 -14.19 -17.00 14.82
CA MET A 244 -13.69 -16.53 16.12
C MET A 244 -14.80 -15.86 16.94
N ASP A 245 -15.63 -15.01 16.33
CA ASP A 245 -16.74 -14.33 17.01
C ASP A 245 -17.77 -15.32 17.58
N TYR A 246 -18.07 -16.39 16.84
CA TYR A 246 -18.92 -17.48 17.33
C TYR A 246 -18.29 -18.19 18.53
N HIS A 247 -17.00 -18.53 18.46
CA HIS A 247 -16.31 -19.24 19.54
C HIS A 247 -16.12 -18.36 20.78
N TYR A 248 -15.92 -17.06 20.62
CA TYR A 248 -15.81 -16.13 21.74
C TYR A 248 -17.07 -16.12 22.61
N ARG A 249 -18.26 -16.28 22.01
CA ARG A 249 -19.53 -16.35 22.74
C ARG A 249 -19.69 -17.64 23.55
N ILE A 250 -19.03 -18.71 23.14
CA ILE A 250 -19.14 -20.04 23.77
C ILE A 250 -18.06 -20.23 24.84
N LEU A 251 -16.84 -19.79 24.56
CA LEU A 251 -15.66 -20.07 25.39
C LEU A 251 -15.52 -19.13 26.59
N PHE A 252 -15.96 -17.88 26.46
CA PHE A 252 -15.78 -16.86 27.50
C PHE A 252 -17.07 -16.57 28.24
N ASN A 253 -16.97 -16.45 29.57
CA ASN A 253 -18.03 -15.77 30.34
C ASN A 253 -18.16 -14.32 29.86
N GLU A 254 -19.36 -13.75 29.98
CA GLU A 254 -19.69 -12.40 29.50
C GLU A 254 -18.75 -11.29 30.04
N ALA A 255 -18.20 -11.49 31.25
CA ALA A 255 -17.24 -10.57 31.87
C ALA A 255 -15.85 -10.57 31.19
N TYR A 256 -15.48 -11.67 30.52
CA TYR A 256 -14.16 -11.87 29.89
C TYR A 256 -14.23 -11.95 28.36
N ALA A 257 -15.43 -12.02 27.80
CA ALA A 257 -15.62 -12.04 26.35
C ALA A 257 -15.05 -10.75 25.73
N PRO A 258 -14.36 -10.84 24.58
CA PRO A 258 -13.93 -9.67 23.83
C PRO A 258 -15.10 -8.72 23.54
N ARG A 259 -14.87 -7.42 23.71
CA ARG A 259 -15.86 -6.36 23.49
C ARG A 259 -15.38 -5.40 22.42
N PRO A 260 -16.30 -4.78 21.65
CA PRO A 260 -15.93 -3.74 20.70
C PRO A 260 -15.25 -2.58 21.44
N PHE A 261 -14.14 -2.08 20.90
CA PHE A 261 -13.50 -0.84 21.35
C PHE A 261 -14.37 0.33 20.90
N CYS A 262 -15.40 0.64 21.68
CA CYS A 262 -16.30 1.76 21.46
C CYS A 262 -16.80 2.26 22.81
N TYR A 263 -16.43 3.50 23.15
CA TYR A 263 -16.71 4.11 24.44
C TYR A 263 -17.55 5.37 24.26
N PRO A 264 -18.73 5.44 24.90
CA PRO A 264 -19.45 6.69 25.01
C PRO A 264 -18.74 7.61 26.00
N ILE A 265 -18.40 8.81 25.54
CA ILE A 265 -17.82 9.86 26.38
C ILE A 265 -19.00 10.56 27.04
N ARG A 266 -19.21 10.31 28.34
CA ARG A 266 -20.33 10.87 29.09
C ARG A 266 -19.98 11.16 30.53
N ARG A 267 -20.68 12.12 31.13
CA ARG A 267 -20.64 12.33 32.58
C ARG A 267 -21.49 11.26 33.28
N PRO A 268 -21.26 10.99 34.58
CA PRO A 268 -22.18 10.18 35.37
C PRO A 268 -23.60 10.73 35.25
N ASP A 269 -24.59 9.85 35.03
CA ASP A 269 -26.01 10.18 34.91
C ASP A 269 -26.40 11.17 33.78
N HIS A 270 -25.56 11.31 32.76
CA HIS A 270 -25.80 12.19 31.60
C HIS A 270 -25.77 11.44 30.26
N ASP A 271 -26.38 12.06 29.25
CA ASP A 271 -26.30 11.60 27.87
C ASP A 271 -24.86 11.66 27.33
N PRO A 272 -24.48 10.76 26.40
CA PRO A 272 -23.17 10.79 25.77
C PRO A 272 -22.93 12.10 25.01
N GLU A 273 -21.84 12.77 25.36
CA GLU A 273 -21.30 13.93 24.66
C GLU A 273 -20.56 13.51 23.39
N GLY A 274 -20.00 12.30 23.36
CA GLY A 274 -19.32 11.78 22.16
C GLY A 274 -19.10 10.29 22.19
N LEU A 275 -18.38 9.80 21.18
CA LEU A 275 -17.99 8.41 21.01
C LEU A 275 -16.51 8.34 20.63
N LEU A 276 -15.77 7.43 21.25
CA LEU A 276 -14.41 7.08 20.88
C LEU A 276 -14.37 5.60 20.48
N SER A 277 -13.92 5.30 19.28
CA SER A 277 -13.76 3.93 18.77
C SER A 277 -12.44 3.73 18.07
N ILE A 278 -11.91 2.50 18.11
CA ILE A 278 -10.87 2.06 17.18
C ILE A 278 -11.54 1.12 16.20
N GLU A 279 -11.50 1.45 14.93
CA GLU A 279 -12.22 0.75 13.87
C GLU A 279 -11.25 0.09 12.90
N ALA A 280 -11.58 -1.12 12.47
CA ALA A 280 -10.90 -1.80 11.37
C ALA A 280 -11.61 -1.47 10.05
N ILE A 281 -10.84 -1.01 9.08
CA ILE A 281 -11.28 -0.76 7.71
C ILE A 281 -11.04 -2.05 6.92
N PRO A 282 -12.09 -2.75 6.48
CA PRO A 282 -11.94 -3.95 5.67
C PRO A 282 -11.41 -3.62 4.27
N ASN A 283 -10.54 -4.49 3.73
CA ASN A 283 -9.97 -4.33 2.39
C ASN A 283 -11.01 -4.57 1.27
N ASP A 284 -12.14 -5.22 1.60
CA ASP A 284 -13.22 -5.55 0.66
C ASP A 284 -14.20 -4.38 0.40
N GLY A 285 -13.87 -3.16 0.84
CA GLY A 285 -14.75 -1.98 0.68
C GLY A 285 -15.98 -1.96 1.60
N GLY A 286 -16.05 -2.88 2.58
CA GLY A 286 -17.10 -2.90 3.60
C GLY A 286 -17.03 -1.70 4.56
N LEU A 287 -18.09 -1.53 5.36
CA LEU A 287 -18.14 -0.47 6.37
C LEU A 287 -17.11 -0.73 7.49
N PRO A 288 -16.44 0.33 8.00
CA PRO A 288 -15.59 0.22 9.17
C PRO A 288 -16.38 -0.30 10.38
N HIS A 289 -15.76 -1.18 11.16
CA HIS A 289 -16.35 -1.74 12.37
C HIS A 289 -15.38 -1.67 13.55
N PRO A 290 -15.87 -1.48 14.80
CA PRO A 290 -15.01 -1.45 15.96
C PRO A 290 -14.23 -2.75 16.17
N ILE A 291 -12.95 -2.65 16.51
CA ILE A 291 -12.13 -3.83 16.82
C ILE A 291 -12.58 -4.49 18.12
N TYR A 292 -12.55 -5.82 18.17
CA TYR A 292 -12.83 -6.56 19.39
C TYR A 292 -11.56 -6.69 20.23
N THR A 293 -11.68 -6.37 21.51
CA THR A 293 -10.56 -6.36 22.46
C THR A 293 -10.98 -6.99 23.77
N GLN A 294 -10.04 -7.68 24.42
CA GLN A 294 -10.18 -8.07 25.81
C GLN A 294 -9.94 -6.83 26.66
N VAL A 295 -10.87 -6.54 27.58
CA VAL A 295 -10.84 -5.30 28.36
C VAL A 295 -10.78 -5.60 29.83
N ARG A 296 -9.84 -4.97 30.53
CA ARG A 296 -9.87 -4.88 31.99
C ARG A 296 -10.24 -3.45 32.40
N TYR A 297 -11.36 -3.33 33.10
CA TYR A 297 -11.85 -2.06 33.64
C TYR A 297 -11.40 -1.86 35.09
N SER A 298 -11.09 -0.61 35.44
CA SER A 298 -10.84 -0.18 36.82
C SER A 298 -11.40 1.23 37.03
N SER A 299 -12.41 1.36 37.89
CA SER A 299 -13.03 2.64 38.26
C SER A 299 -12.17 3.49 39.19
N SER A 300 -11.44 2.86 40.12
CA SER A 300 -10.62 3.51 41.14
C SER A 300 -9.12 3.36 40.85
N GLY A 301 -8.67 3.88 39.71
CA GLY A 301 -7.24 3.94 39.39
C GLY A 301 -6.48 4.88 40.31
N ALA A 302 -5.18 4.61 40.50
CA ALA A 302 -4.28 5.61 41.09
C ALA A 302 -4.35 6.95 40.31
N PRO A 303 -3.97 8.10 40.88
CA PRO A 303 -3.77 9.30 40.06
C PRO A 303 -2.65 9.07 39.02
N MET A 304 -2.81 9.62 37.82
CA MET A 304 -1.74 9.73 36.81
C MET A 304 -1.32 11.19 36.65
N LYS A 305 -0.10 11.40 36.17
CA LYS A 305 0.51 12.70 35.96
C LYS A 305 0.83 12.92 34.49
N ILE A 306 0.59 14.14 34.03
CA ILE A 306 0.96 14.64 32.71
C ILE A 306 2.00 15.74 32.93
N PRO A 307 3.26 15.56 32.48
CA PRO A 307 4.26 16.62 32.54
C PRO A 307 3.96 17.68 31.48
N ILE A 308 3.80 18.94 31.90
CA ILE A 308 3.63 20.09 30.97
C ILE A 308 4.94 20.83 30.78
N SER A 309 5.71 20.96 31.84
CA SER A 309 7.02 21.62 31.85
C SER A 309 7.94 20.96 32.87
N ALA A 310 9.22 21.33 32.88
CA ALA A 310 10.24 20.73 33.75
C ALA A 310 9.88 20.75 35.26
N GLY A 311 8.95 21.60 35.69
CA GLY A 311 8.50 21.69 37.09
C GLY A 311 6.99 21.53 37.31
N THR A 312 6.18 21.38 36.26
CA THR A 312 4.70 21.38 36.40
C THR A 312 4.10 20.09 35.88
N ASN A 313 3.42 19.36 36.76
CA ASN A 313 2.70 18.13 36.44
C ASN A 313 1.21 18.31 36.72
N ILE A 314 0.36 18.06 35.71
CA ILE A 314 -1.09 17.95 35.93
C ILE A 314 -1.39 16.56 36.44
N THR A 315 -2.13 16.48 37.55
CA THR A 315 -2.63 15.20 38.06
C THR A 315 -4.06 14.99 37.60
N PHE A 316 -4.36 13.83 37.02
CA PHE A 316 -5.71 13.45 36.61
C PHE A 316 -6.13 12.11 37.21
N ARG A 317 -7.44 11.93 37.33
CA ARG A 317 -8.10 10.71 37.80
C ARG A 317 -9.27 10.41 36.87
N GLY A 318 -9.65 9.15 36.80
CA GLY A 318 -10.76 8.71 35.98
C GLY A 318 -10.77 7.19 35.84
N GLU A 319 -11.75 6.73 35.07
CA GLU A 319 -11.85 5.33 34.68
C GLU A 319 -10.65 4.91 33.83
N ARG A 320 -10.17 3.68 34.04
CA ARG A 320 -9.06 3.12 33.28
C ARG A 320 -9.49 1.85 32.59
N TYR A 321 -9.18 1.77 31.30
CA TYR A 321 -9.44 0.62 30.45
C TYR A 321 -8.12 0.13 29.88
N VAL A 322 -7.77 -1.13 30.13
CA VAL A 322 -6.60 -1.78 29.53
C VAL A 322 -7.10 -2.76 28.49
N HIS A 323 -6.65 -2.58 27.26
CA HIS A 323 -7.07 -3.35 26.09
C HIS A 323 -5.98 -4.29 25.62
N GLY A 324 -6.33 -5.56 25.41
CA GLY A 324 -5.54 -6.53 24.67
C GLY A 324 -6.26 -6.91 23.38
N CYS A 325 -5.58 -6.84 22.24
CA CYS A 325 -6.12 -7.25 20.95
C CYS A 325 -5.18 -8.26 20.30
N ILE A 326 -5.75 -9.32 19.72
CA ILE A 326 -5.03 -10.30 18.91
C ILE A 326 -5.49 -10.09 17.48
N LEU A 327 -4.56 -9.72 16.61
CA LEU A 327 -4.82 -9.49 15.19
C LEU A 327 -4.27 -10.66 14.38
N HIS A 328 -4.96 -10.99 13.29
CA HIS A 328 -4.59 -12.06 12.38
C HIS A 328 -4.28 -11.50 11.00
N SER A 329 -3.23 -12.02 10.36
CA SER A 329 -2.87 -11.71 8.98
C SER A 329 -2.81 -13.00 8.16
N PHE A 330 -3.34 -12.92 6.94
CA PHE A 330 -3.31 -14.01 5.97
C PHE A 330 -2.26 -13.72 4.91
N SER A 331 -1.63 -14.76 4.36
CA SER A 331 -0.59 -14.59 3.34
C SER A 331 -1.18 -13.94 2.08
N GLY A 332 -0.57 -12.84 1.62
CA GLY A 332 -1.01 -12.10 0.43
C GLY A 332 -2.00 -10.97 0.73
N ASP A 333 -2.44 -10.82 1.98
CA ASP A 333 -3.24 -9.68 2.42
C ASP A 333 -2.34 -8.67 3.13
N SER A 334 -2.51 -7.37 2.85
CA SER A 334 -1.78 -6.28 3.50
C SER A 334 -2.16 -6.07 4.97
N GLY A 335 -3.03 -6.93 5.51
CA GLY A 335 -3.62 -6.80 6.83
C GLY A 335 -4.76 -5.78 6.85
N ALA A 336 -5.52 -5.76 7.96
CA ALA A 336 -6.55 -4.75 8.16
C ALA A 336 -5.90 -3.39 8.44
N LYS A 337 -6.46 -2.33 7.86
CA LYS A 337 -6.11 -0.95 8.25
C LYS A 337 -6.96 -0.55 9.44
N PHE A 338 -6.40 0.27 10.32
CA PHE A 338 -7.11 0.69 11.52
C PHE A 338 -7.17 2.21 11.60
N GLN A 339 -8.21 2.71 12.24
CA GLN A 339 -8.40 4.14 12.50
C GLN A 339 -8.91 4.35 13.92
N LEU A 340 -8.41 5.38 14.59
CA LEU A 340 -9.02 5.95 15.77
C LEU A 340 -10.07 6.96 15.33
N THR A 341 -11.30 6.77 15.77
CA THR A 341 -12.43 7.62 15.43
C THR A 341 -12.98 8.27 16.69
N ALA A 342 -12.98 9.60 16.71
CA ALA A 342 -13.56 10.40 17.78
C ALA A 342 -14.71 11.25 17.20
N ARG A 343 -15.93 11.03 17.70
CA ARG A 343 -17.13 11.71 17.22
C ARG A 343 -17.75 12.52 18.34
N ALA A 344 -17.95 13.81 18.11
CA ALA A 344 -18.70 14.68 19.01
C ALA A 344 -20.19 14.69 18.63
N ARG A 345 -21.08 14.80 19.62
CA ARG A 345 -22.48 15.17 19.37
C ARG A 345 -22.60 16.69 19.18
N GLN A 346 -23.83 17.16 19.00
CA GLN A 346 -24.09 18.59 18.95
C GLN A 346 -23.86 19.20 20.34
N PHE A 347 -23.21 20.37 20.39
CA PHE A 347 -22.95 21.13 21.64
C PHE A 347 -22.06 20.40 22.66
N SER A 348 -21.31 19.39 22.22
CA SER A 348 -20.36 18.65 23.05
C SER A 348 -18.92 19.08 22.77
N VAL A 349 -18.08 18.99 23.78
CA VAL A 349 -16.67 19.38 23.67
C VAL A 349 -15.81 18.59 24.65
N PHE A 350 -14.83 17.88 24.11
CA PHE A 350 -13.86 17.11 24.89
C PHE A 350 -12.50 17.11 24.19
N LEU A 351 -11.45 16.97 24.98
CA LEU A 351 -10.09 16.90 24.50
C LEU A 351 -9.63 15.45 24.49
N VAL A 352 -9.04 15.02 23.37
CA VAL A 352 -8.42 13.70 23.24
C VAL A 352 -6.91 13.89 23.19
N LEU A 353 -6.20 13.24 24.11
CA LEU A 353 -4.75 13.18 24.16
C LEU A 353 -4.28 11.79 23.74
N ILE A 354 -3.30 11.74 22.85
CA ILE A 354 -2.65 10.52 22.39
C ILE A 354 -1.19 10.57 22.83
N GLY A 355 -0.70 9.47 23.40
CA GLY A 355 0.65 9.44 23.92
C GLY A 355 1.12 8.06 24.34
N ARG A 356 2.16 8.06 25.16
CA ARG A 356 2.79 6.85 25.69
C ARG A 356 2.61 6.77 27.20
N ILE A 357 2.61 5.55 27.73
CA ILE A 357 2.57 5.31 29.18
C ILE A 357 3.93 4.71 29.59
N PRO A 358 4.93 5.55 29.93
CA PRO A 358 6.27 5.08 30.30
C PRO A 358 6.33 4.45 31.69
N SER A 359 5.43 4.86 32.61
CA SER A 359 5.39 4.35 33.99
C SER A 359 3.94 4.14 34.46
N LYS A 360 3.78 3.52 35.63
CA LYS A 360 2.47 3.25 36.28
C LYS A 360 1.64 4.52 36.52
N ASP A 361 2.31 5.65 36.71
CA ASP A 361 1.73 6.92 37.16
C ASP A 361 1.96 8.09 36.20
N THR A 362 2.65 7.89 35.07
CA THR A 362 2.97 8.96 34.13
C THR A 362 2.37 8.65 32.76
N PHE A 363 1.73 9.67 32.17
CA PHE A 363 1.29 9.68 30.78
C PHE A 363 2.05 10.79 30.05
N ASP A 364 2.70 10.42 28.95
CA ASP A 364 3.50 11.32 28.12
C ASP A 364 2.74 11.64 26.83
N PRO A 365 2.01 12.77 26.75
CA PRO A 365 1.21 13.13 25.59
C PRO A 365 2.10 13.53 24.42
N SER A 366 1.89 12.91 23.26
CA SER A 366 2.58 13.29 22.02
C SER A 366 1.71 14.20 21.15
N HIS A 367 0.40 13.96 21.13
CA HIS A 367 -0.55 14.73 20.32
C HIS A 367 -1.82 15.00 21.12
N ALA A 368 -2.45 16.13 20.84
CA ALA A 368 -3.69 16.55 21.48
C ALA A 368 -4.59 17.18 20.41
N PHE A 369 -5.89 16.86 20.45
CA PHE A 369 -6.86 17.52 19.59
C PHE A 369 -8.20 17.68 20.29
N LEU A 370 -8.86 18.79 19.99
CA LEU A 370 -10.18 19.13 20.49
C LEU A 370 -11.24 18.58 19.55
N VAL A 371 -12.25 17.89 20.10
CA VAL A 371 -13.39 17.39 19.34
C VAL A 371 -14.61 18.19 19.78
N LYS A 372 -15.22 18.96 18.86
CA LYS A 372 -16.36 19.84 19.18
C LYS A 372 -17.51 19.65 18.20
N ASN A 373 -18.75 19.92 18.62
CA ASN A 373 -19.91 20.18 17.75
C ASN A 373 -20.02 19.36 16.44
N LYS A 374 -20.42 18.09 16.51
CA LYS A 374 -20.58 17.19 15.35
C LYS A 374 -19.29 16.90 14.57
N ASP A 375 -18.12 17.21 15.13
CA ASP A 375 -16.85 16.78 14.56
C ASP A 375 -16.79 15.24 14.49
N ASP A 376 -16.27 14.75 13.37
CA ASP A 376 -15.95 13.34 13.12
C ASP A 376 -14.47 13.26 12.72
N ILE A 377 -13.60 13.04 13.71
CA ILE A 377 -12.15 12.99 13.52
C ILE A 377 -11.73 11.54 13.35
N LYS A 378 -11.04 11.25 12.25
CA LYS A 378 -10.52 9.92 11.90
C LYS A 378 -9.01 9.99 11.74
N ILE A 379 -8.29 9.27 12.58
CA ILE A 379 -6.82 9.21 12.59
C ILE A 379 -6.41 7.80 12.21
N PRO A 380 -5.75 7.58 11.06
CA PRO A 380 -5.18 6.29 10.70
C PRO A 380 -4.18 5.81 11.75
N LEU A 381 -4.26 4.54 12.14
CA LEU A 381 -3.34 3.89 13.06
C LEU A 381 -2.46 2.90 12.30
N ASP A 382 -1.18 3.23 12.18
CA ASP A 382 -0.18 2.34 11.61
C ASP A 382 0.47 1.52 12.72
N PHE A 383 0.29 0.20 12.65
CA PHE A 383 0.88 -0.72 13.61
C PHE A 383 2.18 -1.32 13.08
N GLN A 384 3.22 -1.27 13.90
CA GLN A 384 4.47 -1.98 13.65
C GLN A 384 4.54 -3.23 14.52
N THR A 385 4.76 -4.38 13.89
CA THR A 385 4.95 -5.63 14.64
C THR A 385 6.38 -5.69 15.15
N ILE A 386 6.54 -5.75 16.48
CA ILE A 386 7.84 -5.97 17.11
C ILE A 386 8.16 -7.46 17.05
N PRO A 387 9.37 -7.86 16.61
CA PRO A 387 9.73 -9.28 16.51
C PRO A 387 9.67 -9.98 17.87
N THR A 388 9.26 -11.25 17.85
CA THR A 388 9.20 -12.09 19.05
C THR A 388 10.58 -12.30 19.69
N PRO A 389 10.68 -12.67 20.98
CA PRO A 389 11.96 -12.95 21.65
C PRO A 389 12.89 -13.86 20.85
N LYS A 390 12.32 -14.94 20.29
CA LYS A 390 13.03 -15.93 19.47
C LYS A 390 13.49 -15.34 18.13
N GLN A 391 12.59 -14.78 17.34
CA GLN A 391 12.94 -14.21 16.02
C GLN A 391 14.02 -13.13 16.13
N PHE A 392 13.94 -12.30 17.15
CA PHE A 392 14.98 -11.30 17.40
C PHE A 392 16.32 -11.94 17.76
N LYS A 393 16.33 -13.00 18.57
CA LYS A 393 17.56 -13.73 18.92
C LYS A 393 18.21 -14.32 17.67
N ASP A 394 17.42 -14.99 16.84
CA ASP A 394 17.89 -15.61 15.59
C ASP A 394 18.42 -14.53 14.61
N ALA A 395 17.78 -13.36 14.56
CA ALA A 395 18.21 -12.25 13.70
C ALA A 395 19.51 -11.56 14.14
N ILE A 396 19.82 -11.55 15.45
CA ILE A 396 21.06 -10.93 15.96
C ILE A 396 22.21 -11.93 16.08
N GLU A 397 21.96 -13.24 15.92
CA GLU A 397 22.96 -14.30 16.12
C GLU A 397 24.15 -14.17 15.16
N SER A 398 23.90 -13.70 13.94
CA SER A 398 24.94 -13.44 12.93
C SER A 398 25.69 -12.11 13.11
N LEU A 399 25.29 -11.26 14.07
CA LEU A 399 25.89 -9.94 14.30
C LEU A 399 27.06 -10.01 15.29
N SER A 400 27.96 -9.02 15.23
CA SER A 400 29.09 -8.94 16.17
C SER A 400 28.62 -8.71 17.63
N PRO A 401 29.42 -9.06 18.65
CA PRO A 401 29.03 -8.89 20.06
C PRO A 401 28.69 -7.45 20.47
N GLU A 402 29.26 -6.44 19.79
CA GLU A 402 28.94 -5.02 20.02
C GLU A 402 27.60 -4.65 19.40
N GLN A 403 27.35 -5.09 18.15
CA GLN A 403 26.07 -4.89 17.47
C GLN A 403 24.93 -5.62 18.19
N GLN A 404 25.19 -6.82 18.73
CA GLN A 404 24.22 -7.54 19.56
C GLN A 404 23.89 -6.79 20.85
N ARG A 405 24.88 -6.19 21.52
CA ARG A 405 24.67 -5.36 22.72
C ARG A 405 23.81 -4.14 22.39
N PHE A 406 24.13 -3.44 21.31
CA PHE A 406 23.33 -2.31 20.82
C PHE A 406 21.89 -2.73 20.50
N ALA A 407 21.71 -3.80 19.72
CA ALA A 407 20.40 -4.30 19.34
C ALA A 407 19.56 -4.69 20.57
N LYS A 408 20.15 -5.37 21.56
CA LYS A 408 19.47 -5.73 22.82
C LYS A 408 19.06 -4.49 23.62
N ALA A 409 19.91 -3.48 23.72
CA ALA A 409 19.60 -2.22 24.39
C ALA A 409 18.48 -1.46 23.66
N TYR A 410 18.57 -1.37 22.34
CA TYR A 410 17.56 -0.73 21.49
C TYR A 410 16.19 -1.42 21.60
N ARG A 411 16.17 -2.76 21.60
CA ARG A 411 14.95 -3.53 21.85
C ARG A 411 14.39 -3.29 23.25
N GLY A 412 15.23 -3.24 24.28
CA GLY A 412 14.82 -2.91 25.64
C GLY A 412 14.11 -1.55 25.71
N MET A 413 14.70 -0.55 25.05
CA MET A 413 14.12 0.80 24.94
C MET A 413 12.80 0.79 24.16
N GLN A 414 12.74 0.06 23.04
CA GLN A 414 11.50 -0.08 22.26
C GLN A 414 10.39 -0.69 23.11
N LEU A 415 10.67 -1.79 23.82
CA LEU A 415 9.70 -2.50 24.67
C LEU A 415 9.16 -1.61 25.80
N SER A 416 10.01 -0.81 26.44
CA SER A 416 9.60 0.12 27.50
C SER A 416 8.67 1.25 27.03
N SER A 417 8.57 1.50 25.72
CA SER A 417 7.79 2.60 25.13
C SER A 417 6.64 2.11 24.23
N THR A 418 6.20 0.86 24.40
CA THR A 418 5.18 0.23 23.52
C THR A 418 3.73 0.52 23.89
N LEU A 419 3.47 0.96 25.12
CA LEU A 419 2.10 1.20 25.58
C LEU A 419 1.55 2.48 24.98
N PHE A 420 0.69 2.30 23.97
CA PHE A 420 -0.13 3.36 23.39
C PHE A 420 -1.25 3.73 24.36
N GLY A 421 -1.34 5.01 24.73
CA GLY A 421 -2.35 5.53 25.63
C GLY A 421 -3.22 6.58 24.96
N ILE A 422 -4.52 6.52 25.25
CA ILE A 422 -5.49 7.54 24.89
C ILE A 422 -6.11 8.07 26.18
N VAL A 423 -6.10 9.38 26.36
CA VAL A 423 -6.75 10.04 27.49
C VAL A 423 -7.84 10.97 26.94
N VAL A 424 -9.05 10.82 27.45
CA VAL A 424 -10.18 11.70 27.12
C VAL A 424 -10.46 12.59 28.32
N LEU A 425 -10.42 13.90 28.10
CA LEU A 425 -10.70 14.91 29.11
C LEU A 425 -11.98 15.66 28.75
N GLN A 426 -12.97 15.58 29.62
CA GLN A 426 -14.20 16.37 29.51
C GLN A 426 -13.92 17.81 29.96
N LEU A 427 -14.21 18.78 29.09
CA LEU A 427 -13.82 20.17 29.33
C LEU A 427 -14.88 20.97 30.10
N LYS A 428 -16.18 20.72 29.87
CA LYS A 428 -17.26 21.47 30.56
C LYS A 428 -17.14 21.45 32.09
N PRO A 429 -16.93 20.30 32.76
CA PRO A 429 -16.81 20.28 34.23
C PRO A 429 -15.56 21.00 34.74
N GLN A 430 -14.50 21.09 33.94
CA GLN A 430 -13.29 21.83 34.32
C GLN A 430 -13.50 23.33 34.17
N LEU A 431 -14.24 23.74 33.13
CA LEU A 431 -14.62 25.13 32.92
C LEU A 431 -15.55 25.65 34.01
N GLU A 432 -16.53 24.84 34.45
CA GLU A 432 -17.39 25.18 35.59
C GLU A 432 -16.58 25.41 36.87
N LYS A 433 -15.60 24.54 37.14
CA LYS A 433 -14.67 24.71 38.27
C LYS A 433 -13.79 25.97 38.14
N LEU A 434 -13.27 26.22 36.94
CA LEU A 434 -12.42 27.39 36.66
C LEU A 434 -13.18 28.69 36.89
N LEU A 435 -14.44 28.77 36.46
CA LEU A 435 -15.30 29.94 36.59
C LEU A 435 -16.04 30.02 37.93
N ARG A 436 -15.82 29.06 38.83
CA ARG A 436 -16.47 28.93 40.16
C ARG A 436 -18.00 28.80 40.08
N LEU A 437 -18.47 28.16 39.02
CA LEU A 437 -19.88 27.84 38.80
C LEU A 437 -20.25 26.51 39.47
N PRO A 438 -21.53 26.33 39.87
CA PRO A 438 -22.05 25.03 40.27
C PRO A 438 -21.92 24.00 39.13
N ASN A 439 -21.83 22.72 39.51
CA ASN A 439 -21.86 21.63 38.53
C ASN A 439 -23.13 21.70 37.66
N ASP A 440 -22.99 21.37 36.38
CA ASP A 440 -24.04 21.31 35.37
C ASP A 440 -24.69 22.66 34.99
N SER A 441 -24.11 23.77 35.42
CA SER A 441 -24.57 25.12 35.06
C SER A 441 -24.40 25.40 33.56
N LEU A 442 -23.32 24.90 32.95
CA LEU A 442 -23.03 25.11 31.52
C LEU A 442 -23.73 24.10 30.62
N THR A 443 -24.38 23.06 31.18
CA THR A 443 -25.11 22.07 30.39
C THR A 443 -26.32 22.69 29.68
N LYS A 444 -26.97 23.67 30.30
CA LYS A 444 -28.18 24.34 29.76
C LYS A 444 -27.84 25.56 28.89
N GLU A 445 -26.72 26.23 29.16
CA GLU A 445 -26.31 27.46 28.46
C GLU A 445 -25.33 27.15 27.31
N ILE A 446 -25.88 26.73 26.18
CA ILE A 446 -25.11 26.34 24.98
C ILE A 446 -24.33 27.52 24.41
N GLU A 447 -25.01 28.66 24.18
CA GLU A 447 -24.40 29.85 23.59
C GLU A 447 -23.24 30.38 24.45
N LEU A 448 -23.44 30.44 25.77
CA LEU A 448 -22.40 30.85 26.71
C LEU A 448 -21.19 29.91 26.64
N THR A 449 -21.42 28.60 26.55
CA THR A 449 -20.34 27.62 26.47
C THR A 449 -19.52 27.81 25.19
N GLU A 450 -20.17 28.01 24.05
CA GLU A 450 -19.48 28.25 22.78
C GLU A 450 -18.64 29.54 22.81
N GLN A 451 -19.22 30.64 23.30
CA GLN A 451 -18.51 31.92 23.46
C GLN A 451 -17.32 31.79 24.41
N LEU A 452 -17.46 31.07 25.53
CA LEU A 452 -16.35 30.86 26.46
C LEU A 452 -15.20 30.08 25.79
N PHE A 453 -15.50 29.02 25.03
CA PHE A 453 -14.46 28.29 24.30
C PHE A 453 -13.79 29.15 23.23
N GLU A 454 -14.55 29.99 22.50
CA GLU A 454 -13.99 30.96 21.55
C GLU A 454 -13.03 31.94 22.25
N LEU A 455 -13.44 32.53 23.37
CA LEU A 455 -12.62 33.45 24.16
C LEU A 455 -11.34 32.82 24.70
N PHE A 456 -11.39 31.57 25.18
CA PHE A 456 -10.21 30.90 25.72
C PHE A 456 -9.27 30.37 24.64
N LEU A 457 -9.80 29.88 23.51
CA LEU A 457 -8.98 29.22 22.48
C LEU A 457 -8.47 30.20 21.42
N GLU A 458 -9.32 31.11 20.94
CA GLU A 458 -8.97 32.04 19.86
C GLU A 458 -8.36 33.33 20.41
N TYR A 459 -8.97 33.89 21.46
CA TYR A 459 -8.57 35.18 22.01
C TYR A 459 -7.63 35.09 23.23
N GLN A 460 -7.45 33.89 23.79
CA GLN A 460 -6.60 33.62 24.95
C GLN A 460 -6.88 34.55 26.15
N ILE A 461 -8.15 34.88 26.38
CA ILE A 461 -8.54 35.77 27.47
C ILE A 461 -8.26 35.11 28.84
N PRO A 462 -7.61 35.81 29.79
CA PRO A 462 -7.39 35.29 31.14
C PRO A 462 -8.70 34.91 31.83
N SER A 463 -8.72 33.76 32.50
CA SER A 463 -9.91 33.25 33.20
C SER A 463 -10.41 34.18 34.30
N ASP A 464 -9.53 34.98 34.90
CA ASP A 464 -9.88 35.87 36.00
C ASP A 464 -10.88 36.96 35.59
N LEU A 465 -10.82 37.43 34.33
CA LEU A 465 -11.75 38.42 33.79
C LEU A 465 -13.16 37.87 33.57
N LEU A 466 -13.26 36.57 33.34
CA LEU A 466 -14.52 35.86 33.07
C LEU A 466 -15.12 35.23 34.32
N SER A 467 -14.27 34.89 35.30
CA SER A 467 -14.67 34.19 36.53
C SER A 467 -15.52 35.05 37.48
N PHE A 468 -16.30 34.38 38.33
CA PHE A 468 -17.03 35.07 39.39
C PHE A 468 -16.12 35.44 40.57
N GLY A 469 -15.88 36.74 40.76
CA GLY A 469 -15.06 37.30 41.84
C GLY A 469 -15.80 37.59 43.16
N GLY A 470 -17.09 37.26 43.28
CA GLY A 470 -17.90 37.59 44.47
C GLY A 470 -17.82 36.57 45.63
N PRO A 471 -18.50 36.85 46.76
CA PRO A 471 -18.46 36.00 47.95
C PRO A 471 -19.09 34.60 47.73
N ALA A 472 -18.56 33.59 48.41
CA ALA A 472 -18.89 32.17 48.21
C ALA A 472 -20.31 31.74 48.59
N HIS A 473 -21.13 32.63 49.16
CA HIS A 473 -22.52 32.36 49.58
C HIS A 473 -23.58 32.76 48.55
N VAL A 474 -23.18 33.34 47.41
CA VAL A 474 -24.10 33.79 46.36
C VAL A 474 -24.74 32.60 45.64
N SER A 475 -26.03 32.73 45.28
CA SER A 475 -26.81 31.69 44.60
C SER A 475 -26.18 31.29 43.25
N GLY A 476 -26.32 30.03 42.85
CA GLY A 476 -25.72 29.52 41.61
C GLY A 476 -26.17 30.26 40.35
N SER A 477 -27.43 30.71 40.34
CA SER A 477 -28.01 31.47 39.23
C SER A 477 -27.43 32.88 39.11
N GLU A 478 -27.17 33.55 40.24
CA GLU A 478 -26.53 34.87 40.23
C GLU A 478 -25.09 34.81 39.71
N ARG A 479 -24.34 33.77 40.07
CA ARG A 479 -22.98 33.56 39.54
C ARG A 479 -22.97 33.38 38.03
N LEU A 480 -23.90 32.58 37.51
CA LEU A 480 -24.05 32.35 36.08
C LEU A 480 -24.36 33.65 35.33
N ASN A 481 -25.26 34.48 35.88
CA ASN A 481 -25.63 35.77 35.28
C ASN A 481 -24.44 36.74 35.22
N VAL A 482 -23.60 36.77 36.26
CA VAL A 482 -22.40 37.61 36.28
C VAL A 482 -21.38 37.14 35.23
N VAL A 483 -21.11 35.83 35.16
CA VAL A 483 -20.22 35.26 34.13
C VAL A 483 -20.75 35.54 32.72
N LYS A 484 -22.06 35.40 32.50
CA LYS A 484 -22.72 35.73 31.24
C LYS A 484 -22.58 37.22 30.88
N SER A 485 -22.78 38.12 31.85
CA SER A 485 -22.59 39.56 31.64
C SER A 485 -21.15 39.91 31.27
N ASN A 486 -20.17 39.32 31.96
CA ASN A 486 -18.75 39.56 31.68
C ASN A 486 -18.36 39.03 30.29
N THR A 487 -18.83 37.83 29.94
CA THR A 487 -18.60 37.22 28.62
C THR A 487 -19.20 38.08 27.50
N ASN A 488 -20.45 38.54 27.67
CA ASN A 488 -21.13 39.38 26.69
C ASN A 488 -20.41 40.71 26.46
N LYS A 489 -19.96 41.40 27.53
CA LYS A 489 -19.22 42.66 27.41
C LYS A 489 -17.94 42.50 26.59
N ILE A 490 -17.19 41.43 26.83
CA ILE A 490 -15.95 41.15 26.10
C ILE A 490 -16.25 40.81 24.64
N MET A 491 -17.28 39.98 24.38
CA MET A 491 -17.68 39.67 23.01
C MET A 491 -18.22 40.88 22.24
N GLU A 492 -18.95 41.79 22.89
CA GLU A 492 -19.40 43.05 22.28
C GLU A 492 -18.20 43.94 21.91
N MET A 493 -17.22 44.09 22.81
CA MET A 493 -15.98 44.82 22.52
C MET A 493 -15.24 44.24 21.32
N ILE A 494 -15.09 42.90 21.27
CA ILE A 494 -14.43 42.19 20.16
C ILE A 494 -15.21 42.37 18.85
N LYS A 495 -16.55 42.30 18.88
CA LYS A 495 -17.40 42.51 17.70
C LYS A 495 -17.26 43.93 17.15
N GLU A 496 -17.19 44.92 18.03
CA GLU A 496 -17.03 46.31 17.63
C GLU A 496 -15.65 46.56 17.00
N GLU A 497 -14.57 46.02 17.57
CA GLU A 497 -13.24 46.10 16.95
C GLU A 497 -13.20 45.40 15.59
N LYS A 498 -13.79 44.19 15.46
CA LYS A 498 -13.90 43.49 14.17
C LYS A 498 -14.69 44.32 13.15
N ARG A 499 -15.74 45.03 13.57
CA ARG A 499 -16.54 45.90 12.70
C ARG A 499 -15.71 47.07 12.16
N ILE A 500 -14.97 47.74 13.04
CA ILE A 500 -14.09 48.86 12.68
C ILE A 500 -13.00 48.39 11.68
N GLN A 501 -12.34 47.26 11.96
CA GLN A 501 -11.33 46.69 11.07
C GLN A 501 -11.88 46.38 9.67
N LEU A 502 -13.10 45.82 9.60
CA LEU A 502 -13.75 45.50 8.33
C LEU A 502 -14.12 46.76 7.52
N GLU A 503 -14.55 47.83 8.20
CA GLU A 503 -14.85 49.13 7.58
C GLU A 503 -13.58 49.81 7.04
N GLU A 504 -12.48 49.76 7.79
CA GLU A 504 -11.18 50.25 7.34
C GLU A 504 -10.63 49.50 6.12
N GLU A 505 -10.72 48.17 6.12
CA GLU A 505 -10.32 47.36 4.96
C GLU A 505 -11.17 47.65 3.73
N ARG A 506 -12.49 47.82 3.89
CA ARG A 506 -13.40 48.20 2.79
C ARG A 506 -13.07 49.58 2.24
N MET A 507 -12.78 50.56 3.11
CA MET A 507 -12.36 51.89 2.67
C MET A 507 -11.03 51.86 1.91
N LYS A 508 -10.03 51.13 2.41
CA LYS A 508 -8.74 50.94 1.71
C LYS A 508 -8.94 50.32 0.34
N ARG A 509 -9.78 49.28 0.24
CA ARG A 509 -10.07 48.60 -1.03
C ARG A 509 -10.82 49.50 -2.02
N MET A 510 -11.73 50.35 -1.56
CA MET A 510 -12.39 51.35 -2.41
C MET A 510 -11.42 52.42 -2.90
N LEU A 511 -10.54 52.93 -2.03
CA LEU A 511 -9.49 53.89 -2.41
C LEU A 511 -8.50 53.28 -3.43
N GLU A 512 -8.14 52.01 -3.28
CA GLU A 512 -7.29 51.29 -4.24
C GLU A 512 -7.98 51.12 -5.60
N LEU A 513 -9.27 50.78 -5.62
CA LEU A 513 -10.06 50.71 -6.85
C LEU A 513 -10.21 52.07 -7.54
N GLN A 514 -10.43 53.14 -6.78
CA GLN A 514 -10.49 54.51 -7.33
C GLN A 514 -9.15 54.93 -7.93
N ARG A 515 -8.03 54.61 -7.28
CA ARG A 515 -6.70 54.87 -7.80
C ARG A 515 -6.43 54.12 -9.12
N LEU A 516 -6.85 52.87 -9.21
CA LEU A 516 -6.75 52.07 -10.43
C LEU A 516 -7.65 52.60 -11.57
N GLU A 517 -8.81 53.17 -11.25
CA GLU A 517 -9.68 53.83 -12.24
C GLU A 517 -9.10 55.18 -12.72
N GLU A 518 -8.47 55.95 -11.84
CA GLU A 518 -7.76 57.19 -12.21
C GLU A 518 -6.54 56.90 -13.09
N GLU A 519 -5.79 55.83 -12.79
CA GLU A 519 -4.69 55.35 -13.64
C GLU A 519 -5.18 54.81 -15.00
N ARG A 520 -6.41 54.29 -15.10
CA ARG A 520 -7.02 53.89 -16.39
C ARG A 520 -7.57 55.07 -17.22
N LYS A 521 -7.82 56.23 -16.59
CA LYS A 521 -8.34 57.44 -17.26
C LYS A 521 -7.25 58.41 -17.70
N ARG A 522 -6.02 58.25 -17.20
CA ARG A 522 -4.81 58.88 -17.74
C ARG A 522 -4.21 58.00 -18.83
#